data_AF-A0A662GMF0-F1
#
_entry.id   AF-A0A662GMF0-F1
#
_cell.length_a   1.000
_cell.length_b   1.000
_cell.length_c   1.000
_cell.angle_alpha   90.00
_cell.angle_beta   90.00
_cell.angle_gamma   90.00
#
_symmetry.space_group_name_H-M   'P 1'
#
loop_
_entity.id
_entity.type
_entity.pdbx_description
1 polymer ?
#
loop_
_entity_poly.entity_id
_entity_poly.type
_entity_poly.pdbx_seq_one_letter_code
_entity_poly.pdbx_strand_id
1 'polypeptide(L)'
;MSANFDVPEEVRALVALLVAYLAVGYLLSRWGSGRLDIGFDGLVLVVRTRRFNTLIERLGLRYRRALKVFSTVSVAAIVALMVFGVYVLHDNLYKFMFRRSEASPFMPVVPGVTLGLEALPYFAVGAF
;
A
#
# COMPACT_ATOMS: atom_id res chain seq x y z
N MET A 1 6.84 44.53 -4.50
CA MET A 1 7.43 43.67 -5.53
C MET A 1 7.16 42.23 -5.11
N SER A 2 5.96 41.72 -5.36
CA SER A 2 5.59 40.34 -5.05
C SER A 2 6.16 39.45 -6.16
N ALA A 3 7.14 38.63 -5.84
CA ALA A 3 7.62 37.59 -6.75
C ALA A 3 6.44 36.64 -7.01
N ASN A 4 5.83 36.79 -8.18
CA ASN A 4 4.83 35.84 -8.66
C ASN A 4 5.64 34.63 -9.10
N PHE A 5 5.82 33.66 -8.18
CA PHE A 5 6.43 32.39 -8.53
C PHE A 5 5.53 31.76 -9.59
N ASP A 6 6.06 31.58 -10.80
CA ASP A 6 5.35 30.95 -11.90
C ASP A 6 5.27 29.44 -11.60
N VAL A 7 4.31 29.10 -10.74
CA VAL A 7 4.11 27.73 -10.27
C VAL A 7 3.37 26.97 -11.37
N PRO A 8 3.92 25.85 -11.90
CA PRO A 8 3.25 25.04 -12.90
C PRO A 8 1.83 24.67 -12.46
N GLU A 9 0.89 24.64 -13.40
CA GLU A 9 -0.52 24.36 -13.08
C GLU A 9 -0.71 23.02 -12.35
N GLU A 10 0.12 22.03 -12.69
CA GLU A 10 0.16 20.71 -12.04
C GLU A 10 0.49 20.82 -10.55
N VAL A 11 1.48 21.66 -10.20
CA VAL A 11 1.89 21.88 -8.81
C VAL A 11 0.80 22.64 -8.05
N ARG A 12 0.15 23.62 -8.67
CA ARG A 12 -1.01 24.31 -8.09
C ARG A 12 -2.16 23.34 -7.83
N ALA A 13 -2.46 22.45 -8.77
CA ALA A 13 -3.52 21.45 -8.64
C ALA A 13 -3.22 20.46 -7.50
N LEU A 14 -1.99 19.97 -7.41
CA LEU A 14 -1.54 19.09 -6.31
C LEU A 14 -1.67 19.76 -4.94
N VAL A 15 -1.22 21.02 -4.83
CA VAL A 15 -1.33 21.79 -3.58
C VAL A 15 -2.79 22.03 -3.23
N ALA A 16 -3.64 22.40 -4.19
CA ALA A 16 -5.06 22.58 -3.95
C ALA A 16 -5.74 21.27 -3.48
N LEU A 17 -5.37 20.14 -4.06
CA LEU A 17 -5.88 18.82 -3.68
C LEU A 17 -5.43 18.43 -2.28
N LEU A 18 -4.15 18.66 -1.94
CA LEU A 18 -3.63 18.44 -0.59
C LEU A 18 -4.35 19.31 0.44
N VAL A 19 -4.54 20.60 0.15
CA VAL A 19 -5.27 21.52 1.04
C VAL A 19 -6.73 21.08 1.19
N ALA A 20 -7.39 20.67 0.11
CA ALA A 20 -8.75 20.15 0.15
C ALA A 20 -8.83 18.86 0.99
N TYR A 21 -7.88 17.93 0.83
CA TYR A 21 -7.78 16.71 1.63
C TYR A 21 -7.65 17.01 3.13
N LEU A 22 -6.74 17.91 3.50
CA LEU A 22 -6.54 18.32 4.89
C LEU A 22 -7.77 19.05 5.45
N ALA A 23 -8.39 19.93 4.66
CA ALA A 23 -9.60 20.66 5.06
C ALA A 23 -10.78 19.72 5.29
N VAL A 24 -11.02 18.76 4.39
CA VAL A 24 -12.06 17.74 4.55
C VAL A 24 -11.78 16.88 5.77
N GLY A 25 -10.54 16.41 5.95
CA GLY A 25 -10.19 15.60 7.11
C GLY A 25 -10.34 16.35 8.44
N TYR A 26 -10.02 17.65 8.48
CA TYR A 26 -10.24 18.51 9.65
C TYR A 26 -11.73 18.75 9.92
N LEU A 27 -12.54 18.92 8.86
CA LEU A 27 -13.99 19.06 9.01
C LEU A 27 -14.61 17.77 9.57
N LEU A 28 -14.17 16.62 9.06
CA LEU A 28 -14.59 15.31 9.53
C LEU A 28 -14.14 15.05 10.98
N SER A 29 -12.92 15.45 11.36
CA SER A 29 -12.46 15.34 12.75
C SER A 29 -13.30 16.20 13.70
N ARG A 30 -13.75 17.38 13.25
CA ARG A 30 -14.62 18.26 14.02
C ARG A 30 -16.06 17.75 14.13
N TRP A 31 -16.56 17.05 13.12
CA TRP A 31 -17.89 16.44 13.09
C TRP A 31 -17.93 15.02 13.66
N GLY A 32 -16.79 14.51 14.13
CA GLY A 32 -16.67 13.23 14.83
C GLY A 32 -17.59 13.16 16.05
N SER A 33 -18.83 12.70 15.84
CA SER A 33 -19.70 12.20 16.90
C SER A 33 -18.94 11.08 17.61
N GLY A 34 -18.88 11.07 18.95
CA GLY A 34 -17.99 10.24 19.80
C GLY A 34 -17.99 8.70 19.62
N ARG A 35 -18.61 8.20 18.56
CA ARG A 35 -18.53 6.85 18.00
C ARG A 35 -17.37 6.65 17.00
N LEU A 36 -16.96 7.69 16.27
CA LEU A 36 -15.81 7.69 15.36
C LEU A 36 -14.80 8.75 15.84
N ASP A 37 -13.59 8.32 16.16
CA ASP A 37 -12.45 9.18 16.46
C ASP A 37 -11.65 9.36 15.17
N ILE A 38 -11.73 10.55 14.56
CA ILE A 38 -11.08 10.87 13.29
C ILE A 38 -9.95 11.84 13.61
N GLY A 39 -8.73 11.44 13.30
CA GLY A 39 -7.53 12.23 13.55
C GLY A 39 -6.56 12.17 12.39
N PHE A 40 -5.43 12.86 12.54
CA PHE A 40 -4.32 12.82 11.62
C PHE A 40 -3.10 12.22 12.31
N ASP A 41 -2.43 11.30 11.64
CA ASP A 41 -1.09 10.82 11.98
C ASP A 41 -0.15 11.21 10.83
N GLY A 42 0.54 12.34 10.98
CA GLY A 42 1.22 13.01 9.88
C GLY A 42 0.26 13.48 8.78
N LEU A 43 0.50 13.04 7.53
CA LEU A 43 -0.37 13.33 6.38
C LEU A 43 -1.49 12.29 6.18
N VAL A 44 -1.57 11.28 7.04
CA VAL A 44 -2.54 10.19 6.91
C VAL A 44 -3.74 10.46 7.81
N LEU A 45 -4.93 10.49 7.20
CA LEU A 45 -6.20 10.51 7.92
C LEU A 45 -6.42 9.14 8.58
N VAL A 46 -6.47 9.12 9.91
CA VAL A 46 -6.71 7.92 10.70
C VAL A 46 -8.12 7.95 11.25
N VAL A 47 -8.93 6.96 10.86
CA VAL A 47 -10.30 6.79 11.35
C VAL A 47 -10.35 5.62 12.32
N ARG A 48 -10.51 5.90 13.61
CA ARG A 48 -10.65 4.90 14.67
C ARG A 48 -12.12 4.69 14.98
N THR A 49 -12.59 3.46 14.78
CA THR A 49 -13.98 3.09 15.05
C THR A 49 -14.03 2.09 16.20
N ARG A 50 -14.77 2.41 17.27
CA ARG A 50 -14.91 1.50 18.44
C ARG A 50 -15.46 0.13 18.04
N ARG A 51 -16.50 0.10 17.20
CA ARG A 51 -17.13 -1.15 16.72
C ARG A 51 -16.16 -2.03 15.92
N PHE A 52 -15.34 -1.41 15.08
CA PHE A 52 -14.36 -2.12 14.26
C PHE A 52 -13.25 -2.72 15.12
N ASN A 53 -12.72 -1.95 16.07
CA ASN A 53 -11.72 -2.46 17.02
C ASN A 53 -12.28 -3.64 17.83
N THR A 54 -13.49 -3.53 18.38
CA THR A 54 -14.11 -4.64 19.11
C THR A 54 -14.36 -5.86 18.21
N LEU A 55 -14.69 -5.65 16.93
CA LEU A 55 -14.86 -6.73 15.96
C LEU A 55 -13.53 -7.46 15.70
N ILE A 56 -12.45 -6.71 15.44
CA ILE A 56 -11.10 -7.29 15.28
C ILE A 56 -10.69 -8.05 16.53
N GLU A 57 -10.93 -7.49 17.71
CA GLU A 57 -10.56 -8.11 18.98
C GLU A 57 -11.34 -9.43 19.20
N ARG A 58 -12.64 -9.44 18.91
CA ARG A 58 -13.46 -10.66 18.96
C ARG A 58 -12.99 -11.71 17.96
N LEU A 59 -12.67 -11.31 16.72
CA LEU A 59 -12.13 -12.23 15.72
C LEU A 59 -10.77 -12.78 16.14
N GLY A 60 -9.89 -11.93 16.65
CA GLY A 60 -8.58 -12.30 17.16
C GLY A 60 -8.66 -13.30 18.30
N LEU A 61 -9.60 -13.11 19.23
CA LEU A 61 -9.85 -14.04 20.33
C LEU A 61 -10.48 -15.35 19.85
N ARG A 62 -11.51 -15.28 18.98
CA ARG A 62 -12.22 -16.45 18.45
C ARG A 62 -11.30 -17.36 17.63
N TYR A 63 -10.42 -16.77 16.83
CA TYR A 63 -9.53 -17.50 15.93
C TYR A 63 -8.08 -17.53 16.41
N ARG A 64 -7.82 -17.25 17.70
CA ARG A 64 -6.47 -17.12 18.26
C ARG A 64 -5.54 -18.27 17.91
N ARG A 65 -6.03 -19.52 17.99
CA ARG A 65 -5.24 -20.71 17.63
C ARG A 65 -4.94 -20.76 16.14
N ALA A 66 -5.96 -20.56 15.30
CA ALA A 66 -5.80 -20.56 13.84
C ALA A 66 -4.84 -19.47 13.38
N LEU A 67 -4.98 -18.25 13.90
CA LEU A 67 -4.07 -17.13 13.64
C LEU A 67 -2.64 -17.43 14.09
N LYS A 68 -2.45 -18.05 15.26
CA LYS A 68 -1.10 -18.39 15.74
C LYS A 68 -0.42 -19.42 14.83
N VAL A 69 -1.15 -20.45 14.40
CA VAL A 69 -0.63 -21.46 13.46
C VAL A 69 -0.33 -20.82 12.11
N PHE A 70 -1.28 -20.07 11.56
CA PHE A 70 -1.13 -19.34 10.32
C PHE A 70 0.11 -18.44 10.35
N SER A 71 0.24 -17.55 11.34
CA SER A 71 1.40 -16.66 11.47
C SER A 71 2.72 -17.42 11.56
N THR A 72 2.77 -18.54 12.30
CA THR A 72 4.00 -19.34 12.40
C THR A 72 4.38 -19.95 11.06
N VAL A 73 3.42 -20.52 10.34
CA VAL A 73 3.63 -21.11 9.01
C VAL A 73 4.00 -20.02 7.99
N SER A 74 3.34 -18.87 8.05
CA SER A 74 3.61 -17.73 7.18
C SER A 74 5.04 -17.23 7.32
N VAL A 75 5.62 -17.20 8.54
CA VAL A 75 7.03 -16.82 8.72
C VAL A 75 7.96 -17.75 7.95
N ALA A 76 7.77 -19.07 8.07
CA ALA A 76 8.57 -20.04 7.33
C ALA A 76 8.35 -19.92 5.81
N ALA A 77 7.10 -19.74 5.38
CA ALA A 77 6.75 -19.56 3.97
C ALA A 77 7.38 -18.30 3.37
N ILE A 78 7.37 -17.18 4.10
CA ILE A 78 8.00 -15.92 3.67
C ILE A 78 9.50 -16.12 3.49
N VAL A 79 10.18 -16.79 4.42
CA VAL A 79 11.62 -17.09 4.28
C VAL A 79 11.89 -17.97 3.07
N ALA A 80 11.10 -19.03 2.87
CA ALA A 80 11.23 -19.90 1.70
C ALA A 80 11.01 -19.12 0.38
N LEU A 81 9.98 -18.28 0.33
CA LEU A 81 9.68 -17.44 -0.84
C LEU A 81 10.76 -16.39 -1.09
N MET A 82 11.38 -15.82 -0.05
CA MET A 82 12.51 -14.91 -0.21
C MET A 82 13.71 -15.62 -0.82
N VAL A 83 14.10 -16.79 -0.30
CA VAL A 83 15.20 -17.59 -0.86
C VAL A 83 14.91 -17.99 -2.29
N PHE A 84 13.69 -18.46 -2.57
CA PHE A 84 13.26 -18.81 -3.91
C PHE A 84 13.28 -17.62 -4.87
N GLY A 85 12.77 -16.45 -4.44
CA GLY A 85 12.79 -15.23 -5.22
C GLY A 85 14.21 -14.79 -5.57
N VAL A 86 15.13 -14.83 -4.59
CA VAL A 86 16.55 -14.57 -4.81
C VAL A 86 17.13 -15.54 -5.84
N TYR A 87 16.88 -16.84 -5.71
CA TYR A 87 17.35 -17.85 -6.66
C TYR A 87 16.85 -17.58 -8.08
N VAL A 88 15.55 -17.35 -8.26
CA VAL A 88 14.94 -17.09 -9.59
C VAL A 88 15.54 -15.84 -10.23
N LEU A 89 15.72 -14.77 -9.45
CA LEU A 89 16.31 -13.53 -9.96
C LEU A 89 17.78 -13.72 -10.36
N HIS A 90 18.57 -14.46 -9.58
CA HIS A 90 19.98 -14.73 -9.88
C HIS A 90 20.13 -15.66 -11.10
N ASP A 91 19.34 -16.73 -11.19
CA ASP A 91 19.35 -17.64 -12.33
C ASP A 91 18.94 -16.92 -13.62
N ASN A 92 17.90 -16.08 -13.55
CA ASN A 92 17.47 -15.27 -14.69
C ASN A 92 18.56 -14.28 -15.11
N LEU A 93 19.21 -13.59 -14.15
CA LEU A 93 20.30 -12.67 -14.44
C LEU A 93 21.50 -13.38 -15.09
N TYR A 94 21.87 -14.57 -14.61
CA TYR A 94 22.92 -15.39 -15.21
C TYR A 94 22.58 -15.76 -16.65
N LYS A 95 21.35 -16.24 -16.90
CA LYS A 95 20.87 -16.54 -18.25
C LYS A 95 20.85 -15.30 -19.14
N PHE A 96 20.44 -14.15 -18.62
CA PHE A 96 20.46 -12.90 -19.37
C PHE A 96 21.88 -12.52 -19.84
N MET A 97 22.90 -12.75 -19.01
CA MET A 97 24.29 -12.43 -19.36
C MET A 97 24.92 -13.43 -20.33
N PHE A 98 24.68 -14.74 -20.14
CA PHE A 98 25.43 -15.80 -20.82
C PHE A 98 24.60 -16.68 -21.77
N ARG A 99 23.28 -16.76 -21.61
CA ARG A 99 22.36 -17.62 -22.38
C ARG A 99 21.04 -16.91 -22.68
N ARG A 100 21.11 -15.79 -23.42
CA ARG A 100 19.97 -14.87 -23.64
C ARG A 100 18.70 -15.55 -24.15
N SER A 101 18.81 -16.63 -24.94
CA SER A 101 17.66 -17.39 -25.45
C SER A 101 16.87 -18.14 -24.36
N GLU A 102 17.49 -18.39 -23.21
CA GLU A 102 16.88 -19.08 -22.06
C GLU A 102 16.42 -18.11 -20.96
N ALA A 103 16.75 -16.81 -21.08
CA ALA A 103 16.37 -15.79 -20.12
C ALA A 103 14.87 -15.47 -20.25
N SER A 104 14.12 -15.59 -19.16
CA SER A 104 12.72 -15.16 -19.17
C SER A 104 12.64 -13.64 -19.15
N PRO A 105 11.88 -12.99 -20.05
CA PRO A 105 11.73 -11.54 -20.05
C PRO A 105 11.12 -11.07 -18.73
N PHE A 106 11.90 -10.33 -17.94
CA PHE A 106 11.45 -9.75 -16.68
C PHE A 106 11.14 -8.26 -16.91
N MET A 107 9.86 -7.90 -16.87
CA MET A 107 9.41 -6.51 -16.89
C MET A 107 8.99 -6.12 -15.47
N PRO A 108 9.73 -5.24 -14.77
CA PRO A 108 9.35 -4.82 -13.43
C PRO A 108 8.01 -4.08 -13.50
N VAL A 109 7.07 -4.50 -12.66
CA VAL A 109 5.75 -3.90 -12.58
C VAL A 109 5.78 -2.78 -11.54
N VAL A 110 5.83 -1.55 -12.01
CA VAL A 110 5.84 -0.34 -11.18
C VAL A 110 4.56 0.45 -11.45
N PRO A 111 3.61 0.51 -10.50
CA PRO A 111 2.40 1.31 -10.63
C PRO A 111 2.74 2.78 -10.86
N GLY A 112 2.08 3.40 -11.84
CA GLY A 112 2.32 4.79 -12.24
C GLY A 112 3.51 5.01 -13.17
N VAL A 113 4.35 3.98 -13.42
CA VAL A 113 5.46 4.07 -14.38
C VAL A 113 5.29 3.06 -15.52
N THR A 114 5.17 1.77 -15.21
CA THR A 114 5.01 0.72 -16.23
C THR A 114 3.56 0.29 -16.40
N LEU A 115 2.70 0.65 -15.44
CA LEU A 115 1.26 0.42 -15.48
C LEU A 115 0.51 1.71 -15.13
N GLY A 116 -0.55 2.01 -15.87
CA GLY A 116 -1.47 3.09 -15.53
C GLY A 116 -2.19 2.83 -14.21
N LEU A 117 -2.64 3.90 -13.55
CA LEU A 117 -3.39 3.81 -12.28
C LEU A 117 -4.70 3.03 -12.45
N GLU A 118 -5.24 2.97 -13.67
CA GLU A 118 -6.39 2.14 -14.04
C GLU A 118 -6.16 0.63 -13.86
N ALA A 119 -4.90 0.17 -13.82
CA ALA A 119 -4.57 -1.24 -13.61
C ALA A 119 -4.61 -1.65 -12.12
N LEU A 120 -4.58 -0.68 -11.19
CA LEU A 120 -4.52 -0.94 -9.74
C LEU A 120 -5.64 -1.83 -9.20
N PRO A 121 -6.91 -1.68 -9.61
CA PRO A 121 -7.98 -2.56 -9.15
C PRO A 121 -7.73 -4.04 -9.50
N TYR A 122 -7.10 -4.32 -10.64
CA TYR A 122 -6.82 -5.69 -11.09
C TYR A 122 -5.72 -6.36 -10.24
N PHE A 123 -4.76 -5.60 -9.69
CA PHE A 123 -3.79 -6.13 -8.71
C PHE A 123 -4.45 -6.54 -7.41
N ALA A 124 -5.41 -5.75 -6.93
CA ALA A 124 -6.15 -6.09 -5.73
C ALA A 124 -6.92 -7.39 -5.91
N VAL A 125 -7.43 -7.68 -7.12
CA VAL A 125 -8.14 -8.93 -7.41
C VAL A 125 -7.18 -10.10 -7.63
N GLY A 126 -6.05 -9.90 -8.32
CA GLY A 126 -5.10 -10.98 -8.61
C GLY A 126 -4.19 -11.41 -7.43
N ALA A 127 -4.17 -10.65 -6.34
CA ALA A 127 -3.40 -10.94 -5.14
C ALA A 127 -4.14 -11.84 -4.12
N PHE A 128 -5.41 -12.18 -4.37
CA PHE A 128 -6.24 -13.10 -3.59
C PHE A 128 -6.72 -14.27 -4.45
#